data_AF-A0A091BYY0-F1
#
_entry.id   AF-A0A091BYY0-F1
#
_cell.length_a   1.000
_cell.length_b   1.000
_cell.length_c   1.000
_cell.angle_alpha   90.00
_cell.angle_beta   90.00
_cell.angle_gamma   90.00
#
_symmetry.space_group_name_H-M   'P 1'
#
loop_
_entity.id
_entity.type
_entity.pdbx_description
1 polymer ?
#
loop_
_entity_poly.entity_id
_entity_poly.type
_entity_poly.pdbx_seq_one_letter_code
_entity_poly.pdbx_strand_id
1 'polypeptide(L)'
;MDEQDDDEVRRFNTLRQTGFSENDIQLIKIAQNTAPMDFLQAIKNEKHNYVTDQETWTMKTLVERSPLPNSVINVLVHYVLVIKKNSFLQANFINQIATNWSELEIISPEQAIKHVRSLVKEAKNKPNKKTNSTSKKSQPVRKETLPDWVDNPTEEVEDPEVQEEINQKLQDYLKRKEGEN
;
A
#
# COMPACT_ATOMS: atom_id res chain seq x y z
N MET A 1 37.83 -3.33 -30.41
CA MET A 1 37.08 -4.30 -29.59
C MET A 1 37.54 -4.02 -28.19
N ASP A 2 36.68 -3.32 -27.47
CA ASP A 2 37.03 -2.62 -26.24
C ASP A 2 36.91 -3.58 -25.05
N GLU A 3 37.92 -3.60 -24.19
CA GLU A 3 38.08 -4.50 -23.05
C GLU A 3 36.88 -4.48 -22.07
N GLN A 4 36.14 -3.36 -22.06
CA GLN A 4 34.93 -3.16 -21.25
C GLN A 4 33.76 -4.04 -21.72
N ASP A 5 33.64 -4.30 -23.02
CA ASP A 5 32.57 -5.14 -23.58
C ASP A 5 32.76 -6.61 -23.16
N ASP A 6 34.01 -7.08 -23.10
CA ASP A 6 34.34 -8.45 -22.73
C ASP A 6 34.04 -8.74 -21.25
N ASP A 7 34.32 -7.77 -20.37
CA ASP A 7 34.02 -7.90 -18.94
C ASP A 7 32.53 -7.82 -18.63
N GLU A 8 31.78 -6.99 -19.35
CA GLU A 8 30.32 -6.99 -19.28
C GLU A 8 29.73 -8.34 -19.73
N VAL A 9 30.20 -8.88 -20.86
CA VAL A 9 29.74 -10.19 -21.37
C VAL A 9 30.03 -11.31 -20.35
N ARG A 10 31.21 -11.32 -19.72
CA ARG A 10 31.55 -12.28 -18.66
C ARG A 10 30.64 -12.13 -17.43
N ARG A 11 30.38 -10.89 -17.01
CA ARG A 11 29.47 -10.59 -15.90
C ARG A 11 28.06 -11.09 -16.19
N PHE A 12 27.52 -10.79 -17.37
CA PHE A 12 26.18 -11.24 -17.77
C PHE A 12 26.08 -12.76 -17.88
N ASN A 13 27.10 -13.43 -18.41
CA ASN A 13 27.15 -14.89 -18.43
C ASN A 13 27.14 -15.49 -17.01
N THR A 14 27.83 -14.85 -16.06
CA THR A 14 27.81 -15.25 -14.64
C THR A 14 26.44 -15.03 -14.00
N LEU A 15 25.74 -13.94 -14.36
CA LEU A 15 24.38 -13.68 -13.89
C LEU A 15 23.38 -14.74 -14.40
N ARG A 16 23.54 -15.20 -15.64
CA ARG A 16 22.74 -16.31 -16.18
C ARG A 16 22.96 -17.60 -15.40
N GLN A 17 24.20 -17.89 -15.02
CA GLN A 17 24.54 -19.08 -14.22
C GLN A 17 24.03 -19.01 -12.78
N THR A 18 23.93 -17.81 -12.21
CA THR A 18 23.41 -17.60 -10.84
C THR A 18 21.88 -17.59 -10.75
N GLY A 19 21.17 -17.81 -11.86
CA GLY A 19 19.72 -17.95 -11.90
C GLY A 19 18.95 -16.62 -12.00
N PHE A 20 19.57 -15.59 -12.55
CA PHE A 20 18.84 -14.41 -13.01
C PHE A 20 18.12 -14.73 -14.33
N SER A 21 16.90 -14.21 -14.48
CA SER A 21 16.16 -14.36 -15.74
C SER A 21 16.69 -13.41 -16.80
N GLU A 22 16.40 -13.68 -18.07
CA GLU A 22 16.79 -12.78 -19.17
C GLU A 22 16.22 -11.36 -18.97
N ASN A 23 14.99 -11.26 -18.47
CA ASN A 23 14.36 -9.98 -18.13
C ASN A 23 15.10 -9.24 -17.00
N ASP A 24 15.58 -9.97 -15.99
CA ASP A 24 16.36 -9.38 -14.89
C ASP A 24 17.68 -8.81 -15.42
N ILE A 25 18.33 -9.52 -16.34
CA ILE A 25 19.61 -9.10 -16.95
C ILE A 25 19.40 -7.86 -17.82
N GLN A 26 18.36 -7.84 -18.64
CA GLN A 26 17.99 -6.67 -19.42
C GLN A 26 17.69 -5.47 -18.53
N LEU A 27 16.95 -5.68 -17.43
CA LEU A 27 16.68 -4.64 -16.45
C LEU A 27 17.98 -4.09 -15.85
N ILE A 28 18.95 -4.94 -15.47
CA ILE A 28 20.26 -4.50 -14.95
C ILE A 28 20.96 -3.62 -15.97
N LYS A 29 21.02 -4.06 -17.24
CA LYS A 29 21.70 -3.32 -18.31
C LYS A 29 21.07 -1.95 -18.54
N ILE A 30 19.74 -1.90 -18.66
CA ILE A 30 19.02 -0.64 -18.86
C ILE A 30 19.19 0.27 -17.65
N ALA A 31 19.08 -0.28 -16.43
CA ALA A 31 19.24 0.48 -15.19
C ALA A 31 20.65 1.08 -15.03
N GLN A 32 21.70 0.42 -15.54
CA GLN A 32 23.06 0.96 -15.49
C GLN A 32 23.29 2.08 -16.50
N ASN A 33 22.73 1.95 -17.70
CA ASN A 33 23.02 2.84 -18.82
C ASN A 33 22.06 4.03 -18.94
N THR A 34 21.00 4.08 -18.12
CA THR A 34 19.94 5.09 -18.22
C THR A 34 19.92 5.97 -16.98
N ALA A 35 19.74 7.29 -17.16
CA ALA A 35 19.58 8.19 -16.03
C ALA A 35 18.22 7.96 -15.31
N PRO A 36 18.12 8.22 -14.00
CA PRO A 36 16.88 7.95 -13.26
C PRO A 36 15.63 8.68 -13.74
N MET A 37 15.83 9.90 -14.26
CA MET A 37 14.74 10.68 -14.84
C MET A 37 14.25 10.06 -16.17
N ASP A 38 15.17 9.71 -17.07
CA ASP A 38 14.86 9.11 -18.36
C ASP A 38 14.22 7.73 -18.20
N PHE A 39 14.70 6.96 -17.21
CA PHE A 39 14.15 5.65 -16.89
C PHE A 39 12.69 5.73 -16.40
N LEU A 40 12.39 6.71 -15.53
CA LEU A 40 11.03 6.98 -15.10
C LEU A 40 10.12 7.36 -16.27
N GLN A 41 10.61 8.24 -17.15
CA GLN A 41 9.86 8.65 -18.32
C GLN A 41 9.59 7.48 -19.28
N ALA A 42 10.57 6.61 -19.51
CA ALA A 42 10.43 5.42 -20.35
C ALA A 42 9.32 4.49 -19.82
N ILE A 43 9.30 4.19 -18.51
CA ILE A 43 8.27 3.35 -17.90
C ILE A 43 6.88 4.00 -18.02
N LYS A 44 6.79 5.32 -17.81
CA LYS A 44 5.52 6.04 -17.89
C LYS A 44 4.97 6.06 -19.32
N ASN A 45 5.83 6.32 -20.30
CA ASN A 45 5.48 6.26 -21.72
C ASN A 45 4.96 4.88 -22.12
N GLU A 46 5.59 3.79 -21.66
CA GLU A 46 5.12 2.42 -21.91
C GLU A 46 3.73 2.17 -21.31
N LYS A 47 3.45 2.76 -20.14
CA LYS A 47 2.13 2.69 -19.49
C LYS A 47 1.13 3.71 -20.03
N HIS A 48 1.43 4.39 -21.15
CA HIS A 48 0.62 5.47 -21.72
C HIS A 48 0.26 6.57 -20.72
N ASN A 49 1.18 6.86 -19.80
CA ASN A 49 1.03 7.90 -18.78
C ASN A 49 2.16 8.93 -18.91
N TYR A 50 2.00 10.08 -18.27
CA TYR A 50 3.01 11.11 -18.18
C TYR A 50 3.66 11.14 -16.79
N VAL A 51 4.85 11.72 -16.72
CA VAL A 51 5.54 12.02 -15.46
C VAL A 51 4.96 13.32 -14.91
N THR A 52 4.50 13.33 -13.66
CA THR A 52 4.03 14.58 -13.04
C THR A 52 5.18 15.36 -12.40
N ASP A 53 5.00 16.67 -12.19
CA ASP A 53 5.99 17.52 -11.52
C ASP A 53 6.39 16.99 -10.14
N GLN A 54 5.45 16.40 -9.41
CA GLN A 54 5.71 15.78 -8.11
C GLN A 54 6.63 14.56 -8.22
N GLU A 55 6.49 13.75 -9.28
CA GLU A 55 7.36 12.59 -9.51
C GLU A 55 8.75 13.04 -9.94
N THR A 56 8.84 14.06 -10.79
CA THR A 56 10.10 14.71 -11.18
C THR A 56 10.85 15.22 -9.95
N TRP A 57 10.16 15.97 -9.08
CA TRP A 57 10.76 16.49 -7.86
C TRP A 57 11.19 15.39 -6.90
N THR A 58 10.36 14.35 -6.77
CA THR A 58 10.69 13.18 -5.93
C THR A 58 11.93 12.46 -6.45
N MET A 59 12.03 12.24 -7.76
CA MET A 59 13.19 11.60 -8.38
C MET A 59 14.46 12.43 -8.17
N LYS A 60 14.38 13.74 -8.44
CA LYS A 60 15.51 14.66 -8.24
C LYS A 60 15.98 14.65 -6.79
N THR A 61 15.05 14.80 -5.85
CA THR A 61 15.33 14.79 -4.41
C THR A 61 15.94 13.47 -3.97
N LEU A 62 15.49 12.35 -4.54
CA LEU A 62 16.02 11.03 -4.24
C LEU A 62 17.47 10.89 -4.70
N VAL A 63 17.80 11.29 -5.93
CA VAL A 63 19.16 11.27 -6.46
C VAL A 63 20.10 12.19 -5.67
N GLU A 64 19.61 13.36 -5.24
CA GLU A 64 20.42 14.33 -4.50
C GLU A 64 20.67 13.93 -3.04
N ARG A 65 19.70 13.28 -2.38
CA ARG A 65 19.75 12.99 -0.94
C ARG A 65 20.13 11.55 -0.61
N SER A 66 19.93 10.62 -1.53
CA SER A 66 20.20 9.21 -1.30
C SER A 66 21.67 8.89 -1.60
N PRO A 67 22.35 8.08 -0.76
CA PRO A 67 23.66 7.56 -1.09
C PRO A 67 23.61 6.42 -2.12
N LEU A 68 22.42 6.07 -2.62
CA LEU A 68 22.23 4.97 -3.57
C LEU A 68 22.69 5.39 -4.98
N PRO A 69 23.38 4.49 -5.72
CA PRO A 69 23.76 4.78 -7.10
C PRO A 69 22.53 4.80 -8.00
N ASN A 70 22.61 5.57 -9.10
CA ASN A 70 21.55 5.71 -10.10
C ASN A 70 21.00 4.37 -10.59
N SER A 71 21.88 3.36 -10.75
CA SER A 71 21.50 2.02 -11.17
C SER A 71 20.58 1.31 -10.17
N VAL A 72 20.79 1.50 -8.87
CA VAL A 72 19.93 0.95 -7.81
C VAL A 72 18.62 1.73 -7.73
N ILE A 73 18.66 3.05 -7.90
CA ILE A 73 17.46 3.90 -7.95
C ILE A 73 16.53 3.46 -9.10
N ASN A 74 17.08 3.15 -10.28
CA ASN A 74 16.30 2.63 -11.41
C ASN A 74 15.58 1.32 -11.09
N VAL A 75 16.28 0.38 -10.43
CA VAL A 75 15.66 -0.87 -9.99
C VAL A 75 14.56 -0.63 -8.94
N LEU A 76 14.75 0.34 -8.03
CA LEU A 76 13.73 0.75 -7.07
C LEU A 76 12.48 1.27 -7.77
N VAL A 77 12.65 2.18 -8.74
CA VAL A 77 11.54 2.77 -9.51
C VAL A 77 10.77 1.69 -10.27
N HIS A 78 11.49 0.77 -10.93
CA HIS A 78 10.89 -0.38 -11.60
C HIS A 78 10.07 -1.24 -10.62
N TYR A 79 10.61 -1.52 -9.42
CA TYR A 79 9.89 -2.28 -8.40
C TYR A 79 8.58 -1.59 -7.98
N VAL A 80 8.60 -0.27 -7.76
CA VAL A 80 7.40 0.48 -7.34
C VAL A 80 6.36 0.54 -8.46
N LEU A 81 6.75 0.82 -9.70
CA LEU A 81 5.80 1.03 -10.81
C LEU A 81 5.30 -0.25 -11.48
N VAL A 82 6.17 -1.26 -11.59
CA VAL A 82 5.89 -2.50 -12.34
C VAL A 82 5.48 -3.62 -11.39
N ILE A 83 6.27 -3.88 -10.34
CA ILE A 83 6.04 -5.02 -9.44
C ILE A 83 4.92 -4.73 -8.44
N LYS A 84 4.93 -3.54 -7.80
CA LYS A 84 3.85 -3.10 -6.91
C LYS A 84 2.62 -2.59 -7.67
N LYS A 85 2.73 -2.38 -8.99
CA LYS A 85 1.68 -1.87 -9.87
C LYS A 85 1.13 -0.51 -9.43
N ASN A 86 1.95 0.33 -8.80
CA ASN A 86 1.54 1.69 -8.48
C ASN A 86 1.47 2.52 -9.77
N SER A 87 0.43 3.34 -9.90
CA SER A 87 0.30 4.30 -11.02
C SER A 87 1.15 5.55 -10.84
N PHE A 88 1.51 5.83 -9.59
CA PHE A 88 2.18 7.05 -9.16
C PHE A 88 3.34 6.76 -8.20
N LEU A 89 4.43 7.53 -8.35
CA LEU A 89 5.58 7.51 -7.45
C LEU A 89 5.33 8.40 -6.22
N GLN A 90 4.83 7.81 -5.14
CA GLN A 90 4.64 8.54 -3.88
C GLN A 90 5.98 8.76 -3.16
N ALA A 91 6.33 10.03 -2.90
CA ALA A 91 7.59 10.44 -2.27
C ALA A 91 7.90 9.71 -0.96
N ASN A 92 6.96 9.71 -0.02
CA ASN A 92 7.15 9.09 1.29
C ASN A 92 7.46 7.58 1.17
N PHE A 93 6.77 6.89 0.28
CA PHE A 93 6.95 5.44 0.10
C PHE A 93 8.31 5.11 -0.51
N ILE A 94 8.73 5.88 -1.52
CA ILE A 94 10.03 5.72 -2.17
C ILE A 94 11.16 6.02 -1.20
N ASN A 95 11.05 7.12 -0.45
CA ASN A 95 12.04 7.49 0.56
C ASN A 95 12.19 6.40 1.62
N GLN A 96 11.10 5.79 2.09
CA GLN A 96 11.16 4.67 3.04
C GLN A 96 11.91 3.46 2.46
N ILE A 97 11.64 3.09 1.21
CA ILE A 97 12.34 1.98 0.56
C ILE A 97 13.81 2.33 0.36
N ALA A 98 14.11 3.56 -0.06
CA ALA A 98 15.47 4.03 -0.29
C ALA A 98 16.30 4.04 1.01
N THR A 99 15.72 4.50 2.12
CA THR A 99 16.37 4.42 3.44
C THR A 99 16.65 2.97 3.81
N ASN A 100 15.67 2.08 3.67
CA ASN A 100 15.86 0.66 3.98
C ASN A 100 16.96 0.02 3.11
N TRP A 101 17.02 0.35 1.82
CA TRP A 101 18.06 -0.16 0.93
C TRP A 101 19.44 0.43 1.22
N SER A 102 19.48 1.68 1.66
CA SER A 102 20.70 2.33 2.15
C SER A 102 21.21 1.67 3.43
N GLU A 103 20.31 1.33 4.36
CA GLU A 103 20.65 0.60 5.59
C GLU A 103 21.16 -0.81 5.32
N LEU A 104 20.64 -1.45 4.28
CA LEU A 104 21.07 -2.77 3.80
C LEU A 104 22.33 -2.71 2.90
N GLU A 105 22.91 -1.52 2.71
CA GLU A 105 24.11 -1.28 1.90
C GLU A 105 23.99 -1.83 0.47
N ILE A 106 22.80 -1.71 -0.13
CA ILE A 106 22.54 -2.19 -1.49
C ILE A 106 23.16 -1.21 -2.49
N ILE A 107 24.34 -1.55 -2.98
CA ILE A 107 25.12 -0.73 -3.92
C ILE A 107 25.07 -1.22 -5.37
N SER A 108 24.63 -2.46 -5.60
CA SER A 108 24.56 -3.03 -6.96
C SER A 108 23.11 -3.29 -7.41
N PRO A 109 22.80 -3.10 -8.71
CA PRO A 109 21.48 -3.43 -9.24
C PRO A 109 21.16 -4.93 -9.13
N GLU A 110 22.17 -5.81 -9.10
CA GLU A 110 21.97 -7.25 -8.92
C GLU A 110 21.52 -7.57 -7.50
N GLN A 111 22.15 -6.92 -6.51
CA GLN A 111 21.75 -7.01 -5.11
C GLN A 111 20.32 -6.47 -4.93
N ALA A 112 20.00 -5.35 -5.57
CA ALA A 112 18.66 -4.77 -5.54
C ALA A 112 17.61 -5.74 -6.11
N ILE A 113 17.86 -6.37 -7.26
CA ILE A 113 16.94 -7.37 -7.84
C ILE A 113 16.79 -8.59 -6.94
N LYS A 114 17.90 -9.08 -6.36
CA LYS A 114 17.85 -10.20 -5.41
C LYS A 114 17.00 -9.86 -4.18
N HIS A 115 17.16 -8.66 -3.64
CA HIS A 115 16.37 -8.16 -2.52
C HIS A 115 14.89 -8.04 -2.89
N VAL A 116 14.58 -7.44 -4.05
CA VAL A 116 13.21 -7.35 -4.58
C VAL A 116 12.57 -8.73 -4.76
N ARG A 117 13.32 -9.72 -5.27
CA ARG A 117 12.84 -11.10 -5.40
C ARG A 117 12.49 -11.72 -4.05
N SER A 118 13.31 -11.45 -3.01
CA SER A 118 12.99 -11.85 -1.63
C SER A 118 11.69 -11.21 -1.17
N LEU A 119 11.56 -9.89 -1.29
CA LEU A 119 10.36 -9.15 -0.88
C LEU A 119 9.08 -9.68 -1.58
N VAL A 120 9.17 -9.98 -2.87
CA VAL A 120 8.04 -10.57 -3.63
C VAL A 120 7.72 -11.98 -3.14
N LYS A 121 8.74 -12.81 -2.87
CA LYS A 121 8.56 -14.17 -2.34
C LYS A 121 7.94 -14.12 -0.94
N GLU A 122 8.40 -13.23 -0.07
CA GLU A 122 7.87 -13.01 1.27
C GLU A 122 6.43 -12.50 1.24
N ALA A 123 6.12 -11.58 0.31
CA ALA A 123 4.75 -11.10 0.12
C ALA A 123 3.80 -12.20 -0.38
N LYS A 124 4.27 -13.13 -1.22
CA LYS A 124 3.51 -14.29 -1.69
C LYS A 124 3.34 -15.37 -0.61
N ASN A 125 4.37 -15.59 0.20
CA ASN A 125 4.42 -16.63 1.21
C ASN A 125 3.82 -16.24 2.55
N LYS A 126 3.54 -14.94 2.80
CA LYS A 126 2.71 -14.55 3.93
C LYS A 126 1.34 -15.20 3.70
N PRO A 127 0.95 -16.24 4.48
CA PRO A 127 -0.40 -16.74 4.40
C PRO A 127 -1.28 -15.53 4.64
N ASN A 128 -2.25 -15.33 3.76
CA ASN A 128 -3.31 -14.37 3.97
C ASN A 128 -3.93 -14.82 5.30
N LYS A 129 -3.48 -14.25 6.43
CA LYS A 129 -4.20 -14.25 7.69
C LYS A 129 -5.43 -13.41 7.39
N LYS A 130 -6.34 -13.98 6.59
CA LYS A 130 -7.76 -13.87 6.83
C LYS A 130 -7.84 -14.21 8.30
N THR A 131 -7.95 -13.16 9.09
CA THR A 131 -8.50 -13.28 10.42
C THR A 131 -9.79 -14.04 10.17
N ASN A 132 -9.78 -15.35 10.47
CA ASN A 132 -10.99 -16.06 10.73
C ASN A 132 -11.54 -15.40 11.99
N SER A 133 -12.18 -14.25 11.81
CA SER A 133 -13.08 -13.63 12.76
C SER A 133 -14.33 -14.53 12.77
N THR A 134 -14.14 -15.70 13.35
CA THR A 134 -15.20 -16.60 13.75
C THR A 134 -14.78 -17.11 15.12
N SER A 135 -14.89 -16.22 16.09
CA SER A 135 -15.16 -16.61 17.46
C SER A 135 -16.05 -15.55 18.08
N LYS A 136 -17.37 -15.76 17.87
CA LYS A 136 -18.38 -15.42 18.86
C LYS A 136 -17.88 -15.84 20.24
N LYS A 137 -17.41 -14.89 21.05
CA LYS A 137 -17.38 -15.02 22.51
C LYS A 137 -17.78 -13.68 23.11
N SER A 138 -19.06 -13.62 23.45
CA SER A 138 -19.68 -12.88 24.55
C SER A 138 -18.70 -11.99 25.33
N GLN A 139 -18.80 -10.68 25.14
CA GLN A 139 -18.35 -9.74 26.16
C GLN A 139 -19.24 -9.95 27.39
N PRO A 140 -18.70 -10.17 28.60
CA PRO A 140 -19.49 -9.92 29.80
C PRO A 140 -19.70 -8.41 29.86
N VAL A 141 -20.92 -7.96 29.61
CA VAL A 141 -21.35 -6.60 29.91
C VAL A 141 -21.05 -6.38 31.40
N ARG A 142 -20.05 -5.55 31.70
CA ARG A 142 -19.87 -5.03 33.06
C ARG A 142 -21.14 -4.27 33.39
N LYS A 143 -21.97 -4.81 34.28
CA LYS A 143 -23.02 -4.06 34.93
C LYS A 143 -22.32 -3.11 35.89
N GLU A 144 -22.09 -1.88 35.45
CA GLU A 144 -21.74 -0.79 36.36
C GLU A 144 -22.96 -0.59 37.27
N THR A 145 -22.75 -0.77 38.57
CA THR A 145 -23.73 -0.39 39.59
C THR A 145 -23.87 1.12 39.52
N LEU A 146 -24.93 1.58 38.87
CA LEU A 146 -25.36 2.96 38.96
C LEU A 146 -25.68 3.27 40.44
N PRO A 147 -25.22 4.39 41.01
CA PRO A 147 -25.51 4.75 42.41
C PRO A 147 -27.00 5.08 42.63
N ASP A 148 -27.47 4.87 43.86
CA ASP A 148 -28.86 4.97 44.38
C ASP A 148 -29.61 6.32 44.21
N TRP A 149 -29.16 7.23 43.33
CA TRP A 149 -29.81 8.53 43.12
C TRP A 149 -30.38 8.74 41.71
N VAL A 150 -30.39 7.71 40.85
CA VAL A 150 -31.14 7.78 39.58
C VAL A 150 -32.57 7.36 39.86
N ASP A 151 -33.37 8.38 40.20
CA ASP A 151 -34.80 8.38 40.47
C ASP A 151 -35.63 7.38 39.65
N ASN A 152 -36.44 6.62 40.38
CA ASN A 152 -37.64 5.92 39.89
C ASN A 152 -38.50 6.83 39.01
N PRO A 153 -39.12 6.25 37.96
CA PRO A 153 -40.55 6.02 38.07
C PRO A 153 -40.96 4.62 37.55
N THR A 154 -41.50 3.84 38.50
CA THR A 154 -42.68 2.95 38.37
C THR A 154 -42.87 2.17 37.07
N GLU A 155 -42.62 0.86 37.20
CA GLU A 155 -43.39 -0.27 36.64
C GLU A 155 -44.46 0.10 35.60
N GLU A 156 -44.13 -0.07 34.33
CA GLU A 156 -45.12 -0.27 33.28
C GLU A 156 -45.65 -1.70 33.39
N VAL A 157 -46.77 -1.81 34.11
CA VAL A 157 -47.73 -2.89 33.93
C VAL A 157 -48.34 -2.66 32.56
N GLU A 158 -48.13 -3.59 31.62
CA GLU A 158 -48.76 -3.56 30.29
C GLU A 158 -50.27 -3.79 30.43
N ASP A 159 -51.02 -2.74 30.76
CA ASP A 159 -52.48 -2.76 30.69
C ASP A 159 -52.92 -2.34 29.27
N PRO A 160 -53.73 -3.17 28.56
CA PRO A 160 -54.08 -2.95 27.15
C PRO A 160 -54.82 -1.63 26.88
N GLU A 161 -55.44 -1.01 27.89
CA GLU A 161 -56.10 0.30 27.76
C GLU A 161 -55.12 1.44 27.42
N VAL A 162 -53.89 1.39 27.95
CA VAL A 162 -52.89 2.46 27.76
C VAL A 162 -52.31 2.43 26.34
N GLN A 163 -52.22 1.24 25.74
CA GLN A 163 -51.79 1.09 24.34
C GLN A 163 -52.83 1.66 23.36
N GLU A 164 -54.12 1.58 23.69
CA GLU A 164 -55.19 2.11 22.87
C GLU A 164 -55.21 3.65 22.87
N GLU A 165 -54.95 4.30 24.01
CA GLU A 165 -54.80 5.76 24.07
C GLU A 165 -53.58 6.27 23.30
N ILE A 166 -52.45 5.56 23.36
CA ILE A 166 -51.23 5.91 22.62
C ILE A 166 -51.49 5.80 21.11
N ASN A 167 -52.18 4.74 20.67
CA ASN A 167 -52.55 4.57 19.27
C ASN A 167 -53.54 5.64 18.79
N GLN A 168 -54.51 6.04 19.62
CA GLN A 168 -55.41 7.16 19.29
C GLN A 168 -54.67 8.48 19.14
N LYS A 169 -53.76 8.82 20.06
CA LYS A 169 -52.96 10.05 19.97
C LYS A 169 -52.06 10.07 18.73
N LEU A 170 -51.53 8.92 18.33
CA LEU A 170 -50.69 8.80 17.13
C LEU A 170 -51.51 9.01 15.84
N GLN A 171 -52.73 8.48 15.79
CA GLN A 171 -53.65 8.69 14.68
C GLN A 171 -54.08 10.16 14.54
N ASP A 172 -54.34 10.82 15.67
CA ASP A 172 -54.76 12.23 15.70
C ASP A 172 -53.63 13.18 15.25
N TYR A 173 -52.37 12.82 15.55
CA TYR A 173 -51.18 13.51 15.09
C TYR A 173 -50.97 13.38 13.56
N LEU A 174 -51.19 12.19 13.01
CA LEU A 174 -51.08 11.94 11.56
C LEU A 174 -52.16 12.69 10.77
N LYS A 175 -53.41 12.71 11.26
CA LYS A 175 -54.50 13.48 10.65
C LYS A 175 -54.25 14.99 10.62
N ARG A 176 -53.56 15.52 11.64
CA ARG A 176 -53.21 16.95 11.70
C ARG A 176 -52.11 17.32 10.71
N LYS A 177 -51.20 16.39 10.42
CA LYS A 177 -50.11 16.57 9.45
C LYS A 177 -50.51 16.39 7.99
N GLU A 178 -51.60 15.69 7.69
CA GLU A 178 -52.12 15.55 6.33
C GLU A 178 -53.06 16.71 5.89
N GLY A 179 -53.31 17.70 6.76
CA GLY A 179 -54.12 18.89 6.46
C GLY A 179 -53.32 20.17 6.14
N GLU A 180 -51.98 20.13 6.16
CA GLU A 180 -51.11 21.22 5.70
C GLU A 180 -50.42 20.83 4.38
N ASN A 181 -51.19 20.81 3.29
CA ASN A 181 -50.69 21.02 1.93
C ASN A 181 -51.79 21.56 1.02
#